data_AF-Q2XSA4-F1
#
_entry.id   AF-Q2XSA4-F1
#
_cell.length_a   1.000
_cell.length_b   1.000
_cell.length_c   1.000
_cell.angle_alpha   90.00
_cell.angle_beta   90.00
_cell.angle_gamma   90.00
#
_symmetry.space_group_name_H-M   'P 1'
#
loop_
_entity.id
_entity.type
_entity.pdbx_description
1 polymer ?
#
loop_
_entity_poly.entity_id
_entity_poly.type
_entity_poly.pdbx_seq_one_letter_code
_entity_poly.pdbx_strand_id
1 'polypeptide(L)'
;ANGYSTLAAVVSDPDNLDQLQTDFDRAFWRQHAFLDPFLGAVYDYFQETRTNSYFEKWQEWVAEDWAGAYIARLEPFGLKTPKHFEGCAEWVKWAGHTAAMFAFAAWPMQYWRFDPLTERDFEWFETKYPGWYGLYGKFWEEYRRMCDPAQGALPLSLFEALPPICRVCQMPCILPRLDRAAARVRAHDGRKHAFCSDACEEIFFQQPRRYQAAPTFFEDNDGRDLAELIVNSGLLRADGKTLMAQPWLNEDRM
;
A
#
# COMPACT_ATOMS: atom_id res chain seq x y z
N ALA A 1 20.46 11.52 -13.34
CA ALA A 1 21.00 12.77 -13.93
C ALA A 1 19.94 13.88 -13.99
N ASN A 2 18.86 13.73 -14.76
CA ASN A 2 17.86 14.80 -14.96
C ASN A 2 17.19 15.32 -13.68
N GLY A 3 16.81 14.43 -12.74
CA GLY A 3 16.19 14.83 -11.47
C GLY A 3 17.11 15.71 -10.61
N TYR A 4 18.38 15.35 -10.51
CA TYR A 4 19.38 16.15 -9.79
C TYR A 4 19.59 17.51 -10.44
N SER A 5 19.78 17.55 -11.77
CA SER A 5 19.96 18.81 -12.49
C SER A 5 18.73 19.72 -12.36
N THR A 6 17.52 19.15 -12.34
CA THR A 6 16.28 19.91 -12.13
C THR A 6 16.23 20.50 -10.72
N LEU A 7 16.44 19.68 -9.68
CA LEU A 7 16.45 20.15 -8.30
C LEU A 7 17.55 21.20 -8.07
N ALA A 8 18.75 20.95 -8.57
CA ALA A 8 19.87 21.89 -8.48
C ALA A 8 19.59 23.22 -9.20
N ALA A 9 18.91 23.18 -10.35
CA ALA A 9 18.51 24.39 -11.06
C ALA A 9 17.44 25.18 -10.28
N VAL A 10 16.41 24.52 -9.77
CA VAL A 10 15.31 25.20 -9.05
C VAL A 10 15.80 25.77 -7.71
N VAL A 11 16.61 25.01 -6.97
CA VAL A 11 17.14 25.41 -5.65
C VAL A 11 18.20 26.52 -5.73
N SER A 12 18.74 26.79 -6.93
CA SER A 12 19.71 27.87 -7.14
C SER A 12 19.11 29.28 -7.02
N ASP A 13 17.78 29.38 -7.10
CA ASP A 13 17.02 30.59 -6.85
C ASP A 13 16.27 30.45 -5.50
N PRO A 14 16.68 31.20 -4.46
CA PRO A 14 16.11 31.09 -3.12
C PRO A 14 14.59 31.33 -3.05
N ASP A 15 14.03 32.12 -3.98
CA ASP A 15 12.60 32.45 -3.97
C ASP A 15 11.72 31.22 -4.28
N ASN A 16 12.31 30.16 -4.84
CA ASN A 16 11.62 28.90 -5.14
C ASN A 16 11.52 27.95 -3.93
N LEU A 17 12.29 28.16 -2.86
CA LEU A 17 12.50 27.14 -1.83
C LEU A 17 11.22 26.69 -1.13
N ASP A 18 10.34 27.62 -0.76
CA ASP A 18 9.12 27.30 -0.03
C ASP A 18 8.15 26.46 -0.88
N GLN A 19 8.02 26.81 -2.16
CA GLN A 19 7.18 26.08 -3.12
C GLN A 19 7.80 24.72 -3.45
N LEU A 20 9.13 24.68 -3.66
CA LEU A 20 9.87 23.46 -3.92
C LEU A 20 9.73 22.47 -2.75
N GLN A 21 9.92 22.93 -1.51
CA GLN A 21 9.80 22.05 -0.34
C GLN A 21 8.38 21.49 -0.20
N THR A 22 7.36 22.33 -0.41
CA THR A 22 5.95 21.88 -0.37
C THR A 22 5.67 20.81 -1.42
N ASP A 23 6.17 21.01 -2.64
CA ASP A 23 6.01 20.05 -3.73
C ASP A 23 6.81 18.77 -3.48
N PHE A 24 8.00 18.89 -2.89
CA PHE A 24 8.87 17.78 -2.53
C PHE A 24 8.29 16.91 -1.42
N ASP A 25 7.77 17.53 -0.34
CA ASP A 25 7.07 16.86 0.75
C ASP A 25 5.87 16.06 0.23
N ARG A 26 5.06 16.69 -0.62
CA ARG A 26 3.90 16.06 -1.24
C ARG A 26 4.31 14.90 -2.15
N ALA A 27 5.32 15.10 -3.01
CA ALA A 27 5.78 14.09 -3.95
C ALA A 27 6.34 12.86 -3.21
N PHE A 28 7.20 13.08 -2.21
CA PHE A 28 7.73 12.00 -1.37
C PHE A 28 6.60 11.20 -0.73
N TRP A 29 5.69 11.87 -0.01
CA TRP A 29 4.64 11.16 0.72
C TRP A 29 3.70 10.39 -0.21
N ARG A 30 3.36 10.97 -1.36
CA ARG A 30 2.53 10.31 -2.38
C ARG A 30 3.16 9.02 -2.89
N GLN A 31 4.48 8.97 -3.03
CA GLN A 31 5.21 7.77 -3.44
C GLN A 31 5.31 6.78 -2.29
N HIS A 32 5.77 7.22 -1.12
CA HIS A 32 5.88 6.41 0.10
C HIS A 32 4.56 5.68 0.44
N ALA A 33 3.45 6.41 0.47
CA ALA A 33 2.17 5.88 0.92
C ALA A 33 1.59 4.76 0.03
N PHE A 34 2.00 4.66 -1.23
CA PHE A 34 1.55 3.61 -2.17
C PHE A 34 2.65 2.60 -2.49
N LEU A 35 3.84 3.07 -2.86
CA LEU A 35 4.91 2.19 -3.32
C LEU A 35 5.45 1.32 -2.18
N ASP A 36 5.55 1.82 -0.96
CA ASP A 36 6.17 1.03 0.10
C ASP A 36 5.29 -0.15 0.56
N PRO A 37 3.97 0.00 0.75
CA PRO A 37 3.11 -1.16 0.99
C PRO A 37 3.06 -2.13 -0.20
N PHE A 38 3.01 -1.58 -1.42
CA PHE A 38 2.98 -2.39 -2.64
C PHE A 38 4.26 -3.22 -2.81
N LEU A 39 5.43 -2.58 -2.69
CA LEU A 39 6.72 -3.24 -2.78
C LEU A 39 6.95 -4.18 -1.60
N GLY A 40 6.53 -3.81 -0.38
CA GLY A 40 6.56 -4.73 0.75
C GLY A 40 5.76 -6.00 0.49
N ALA A 41 4.55 -5.88 -0.08
CA ALA A 41 3.75 -7.04 -0.46
C ALA A 41 4.40 -7.86 -1.58
N VAL A 42 4.84 -7.22 -2.67
CA VAL A 42 5.44 -7.92 -3.82
C VAL A 42 6.76 -8.58 -3.44
N TYR A 43 7.66 -7.86 -2.80
CA TYR A 43 9.02 -8.30 -2.49
C TYR A 43 9.02 -9.41 -1.45
N ASP A 44 8.25 -9.27 -0.36
CA ASP A 44 8.29 -10.25 0.71
C ASP A 44 7.35 -11.45 0.48
N TYR A 45 6.24 -11.31 -0.26
CA TYR A 45 5.28 -12.42 -0.38
C TYR A 45 5.49 -13.24 -1.65
N PHE A 46 5.73 -12.61 -2.81
CA PHE A 46 5.74 -13.30 -4.11
C PHE A 46 7.06 -14.01 -4.45
N GLN A 47 8.02 -14.04 -3.52
CA GLN A 47 9.28 -14.77 -3.67
C GLN A 47 9.25 -16.11 -2.95
N GLU A 48 9.63 -17.18 -3.64
CA GLU A 48 9.77 -18.51 -3.01
C GLU A 48 11.04 -18.61 -2.15
N THR A 49 12.17 -18.09 -2.67
CA THR A 49 13.45 -18.03 -1.95
C THR A 49 13.79 -16.58 -1.67
N ARG A 50 13.80 -16.21 -0.38
CA ARG A 50 13.98 -14.83 0.09
C ARG A 50 15.36 -14.65 0.72
N THR A 51 16.12 -13.65 0.28
CA THR A 51 17.42 -13.31 0.88
C THR A 51 17.31 -12.17 1.88
N ASN A 52 16.67 -11.08 1.45
CA ASN A 52 16.48 -9.86 2.21
C ASN A 52 15.00 -9.57 2.33
N SER A 53 14.61 -8.81 3.34
CA SER A 53 13.27 -8.26 3.42
C SER A 53 13.18 -6.91 2.72
N TYR A 54 11.97 -6.51 2.35
CA TYR A 54 11.73 -5.18 1.81
C TYR A 54 12.14 -4.09 2.80
N PHE A 55 11.93 -4.29 4.10
CA PHE A 55 12.35 -3.32 5.11
C PHE A 55 13.87 -3.11 5.13
N GLU A 56 14.67 -4.17 5.01
CA GLU A 56 16.14 -4.06 4.86
C GLU A 56 16.51 -3.25 3.61
N LYS A 57 15.79 -3.49 2.49
CA LYS A 57 16.01 -2.74 1.24
C LYS A 57 15.52 -1.30 1.29
N TRP A 58 14.46 -1.02 2.04
CA TRP A 58 14.00 0.35 2.25
C TRP A 58 15.00 1.15 3.08
N GLN A 59 15.60 0.54 4.11
CA GLN A 59 16.67 1.17 4.89
C GLN A 59 17.87 1.53 3.99
N GLU A 60 18.34 0.58 3.18
CA GLU A 60 19.43 0.80 2.21
C GLU A 60 19.06 1.89 1.18
N TRP A 61 17.99 1.70 0.42
CA TRP A 61 17.69 2.52 -0.75
C TRP A 61 17.11 3.89 -0.41
N VAL A 62 16.25 3.96 0.60
CA VAL A 62 15.46 5.17 0.89
C VAL A 62 16.08 5.94 2.05
N ALA A 63 16.40 5.27 3.16
CA ALA A 63 16.96 5.96 4.33
C ALA A 63 18.43 6.33 4.13
N GLU A 64 19.27 5.39 3.69
CA GLU A 64 20.71 5.62 3.56
C GLU A 64 21.05 6.31 2.23
N ASP A 65 20.74 5.68 1.10
CA ASP A 65 21.17 6.16 -0.21
C ASP A 65 20.42 7.44 -0.64
N TRP A 66 19.09 7.43 -0.55
CA TRP A 66 18.30 8.56 -1.01
C TRP A 66 18.31 9.72 -0.01
N ALA A 67 17.84 9.52 1.21
CA ALA A 67 17.77 10.61 2.19
C ALA A 67 19.18 10.98 2.71
N GLY A 68 19.94 9.99 3.20
CA GLY A 68 21.23 10.21 3.85
C GLY A 68 22.38 10.63 2.92
N ALA A 69 22.32 10.29 1.63
CA ALA A 69 23.39 10.63 0.68
C ALA A 69 22.94 11.55 -0.46
N TYR A 70 21.81 11.27 -1.12
CA TYR A 70 21.37 12.07 -2.26
C TYR A 70 20.75 13.41 -1.83
N ILE A 71 19.76 13.40 -0.93
CA ILE A 71 19.08 14.61 -0.45
C ILE A 71 19.97 15.43 0.48
N ALA A 72 20.78 14.78 1.33
CA ALA A 72 21.76 15.45 2.17
C ALA A 72 22.70 16.40 1.39
N ARG A 73 23.03 16.06 0.13
CA ARG A 73 23.85 16.95 -0.74
C ARG A 73 23.15 18.23 -1.18
N LEU A 74 21.83 18.30 -1.05
CA LEU A 74 21.02 19.47 -1.39
C LEU A 74 20.70 20.36 -0.17
N GLU A 75 20.99 19.89 1.06
CA GLU A 75 20.81 20.67 2.29
C GLU A 75 21.53 22.02 2.30
N PRO A 76 22.77 22.18 1.77
CA PRO A 76 23.42 23.48 1.71
C PRO A 76 22.67 24.53 0.88
N PHE A 77 21.76 24.09 0.00
CA PHE A 77 20.90 24.97 -0.80
C PHE A 77 19.54 25.22 -0.15
N GLY A 78 19.29 24.69 1.06
CA GLY A 78 18.07 24.92 1.83
C GLY A 78 16.98 23.87 1.66
N LEU A 79 17.13 22.90 0.75
CA LEU A 79 16.20 21.77 0.62
C LEU A 79 16.36 20.82 1.82
N LYS A 80 15.25 20.45 2.45
CA LYS A 80 15.24 19.55 3.61
C LYS A 80 14.68 18.19 3.24
N THR A 81 15.10 17.17 4.00
CA THR A 81 14.42 15.88 4.04
C THR A 81 12.92 16.08 4.25
N PRO A 82 12.06 15.28 3.57
CA PRO A 82 10.62 15.53 3.61
C PRO A 82 10.03 15.57 5.01
N LYS A 83 9.07 16.47 5.24
CA LYS A 83 8.45 16.74 6.55
C LYS A 83 8.04 15.48 7.34
N HIS A 84 7.51 14.47 6.66
CA HIS A 84 6.99 13.25 7.29
C HIS A 84 7.92 12.03 7.14
N PHE A 85 9.19 12.25 6.76
CA PHE A 85 10.16 11.18 6.60
C PHE A 85 10.47 10.47 7.93
N GLU A 86 10.50 11.24 9.03
CA GLU A 86 10.64 10.68 10.37
C GLU A 86 9.44 9.77 10.69
N GLY A 87 9.73 8.53 11.08
CA GLY A 87 8.70 7.50 11.34
C GLY A 87 8.31 6.66 10.13
N CYS A 88 8.72 7.02 8.89
CA CYS A 88 8.49 6.18 7.72
C CYS A 88 9.08 4.78 7.90
N ALA A 89 10.27 4.65 8.50
CA ALA A 89 10.89 3.34 8.73
C ALA A 89 10.00 2.39 9.55
N GLU A 90 9.50 2.85 10.70
CA GLU A 90 8.59 2.05 11.55
C GLU A 90 7.26 1.78 10.84
N TRP A 91 6.80 2.70 10.00
CA TRP A 91 5.60 2.49 9.19
C TRP A 91 5.82 1.40 8.12
N VAL A 92 6.92 1.48 7.36
CA VAL A 92 7.26 0.51 6.29
C VAL A 92 7.45 -0.89 6.83
N LYS A 93 8.01 -1.02 8.03
CA LYS A 93 8.18 -2.31 8.72
C LYS A 93 6.88 -3.15 8.75
N TRP A 94 5.71 -2.51 8.73
CA TRP A 94 4.43 -3.21 8.85
C TRP A 94 3.44 -2.98 7.71
N ALA A 95 3.51 -1.83 7.03
CA ALA A 95 2.50 -1.44 6.07
C ALA A 95 2.33 -2.44 4.91
N GLY A 96 3.43 -3.03 4.43
CA GLY A 96 3.39 -4.07 3.40
C GLY A 96 2.61 -5.32 3.83
N HIS A 97 2.78 -5.75 5.09
CA HIS A 97 2.08 -6.93 5.62
C HIS A 97 0.57 -6.70 5.78
N THR A 98 0.18 -5.52 6.25
CA THR A 98 -1.23 -5.15 6.37
C THR A 98 -1.88 -4.94 5.00
N ALA A 99 -1.16 -4.35 4.04
CA ALA A 99 -1.63 -4.23 2.67
C ALA A 99 -1.79 -5.59 1.99
N ALA A 100 -0.81 -6.49 2.18
CA ALA A 100 -0.89 -7.88 1.71
C ALA A 100 -2.15 -8.54 2.25
N MET A 101 -2.35 -8.56 3.58
CA MET A 101 -3.53 -9.17 4.20
C MET A 101 -4.84 -8.74 3.54
N PHE A 102 -5.03 -7.44 3.27
CA PHE A 102 -6.22 -6.96 2.57
C PHE A 102 -6.25 -7.37 1.08
N ALA A 103 -5.14 -7.26 0.36
CA ALA A 103 -5.05 -7.63 -1.06
C ALA A 103 -5.34 -9.13 -1.30
N PHE A 104 -4.83 -10.00 -0.43
CA PHE A 104 -5.07 -11.44 -0.46
C PHE A 104 -6.51 -11.78 -0.07
N ALA A 105 -7.08 -11.10 0.93
CA ALA A 105 -8.49 -11.28 1.23
C ALA A 105 -9.38 -10.91 0.04
N ALA A 106 -9.02 -9.84 -0.66
CA ALA A 106 -9.66 -9.33 -1.86
C ALA A 106 -9.23 -10.05 -3.16
N TRP A 107 -8.63 -11.25 -3.10
CA TRP A 107 -8.08 -11.95 -4.27
C TRP A 107 -9.03 -12.06 -5.48
N PRO A 108 -10.37 -12.22 -5.36
CA PRO A 108 -11.23 -12.33 -6.54
C PRO A 108 -11.24 -11.08 -7.43
N MET A 109 -10.86 -9.93 -6.86
CA MET A 109 -10.76 -8.64 -7.57
C MET A 109 -9.38 -8.40 -8.19
N GLN A 110 -8.48 -9.39 -8.15
CA GLN A 110 -7.10 -9.28 -8.61
C GLN A 110 -6.91 -9.99 -9.97
N TYR A 111 -5.70 -9.88 -10.50
CA TYR A 111 -5.29 -10.51 -11.78
C TYR A 111 -4.02 -11.37 -11.62
N TRP A 112 -3.73 -11.81 -10.40
CA TRP A 112 -2.58 -12.65 -10.06
C TRP A 112 -3.02 -13.87 -9.25
N ARG A 113 -2.18 -14.91 -9.26
CA ARG A 113 -2.36 -16.13 -8.48
C ARG A 113 -1.29 -16.23 -7.41
N PHE A 114 -1.58 -16.89 -6.29
CA PHE A 114 -0.64 -17.00 -5.18
C PHE A 114 -0.90 -18.23 -4.32
N ASP A 115 0.13 -18.97 -3.94
CA ASP A 115 0.00 -20.07 -2.99
C ASP A 115 -0.08 -19.57 -1.55
N PRO A 116 -0.99 -20.12 -0.73
CA PRO A 116 -1.05 -19.75 0.68
C PRO A 116 0.30 -19.94 1.38
N LEU A 117 0.64 -18.99 2.26
CA LEU A 117 1.84 -19.08 3.08
C LEU A 117 1.87 -20.38 3.87
N THR A 118 3.07 -20.93 4.04
CA THR A 118 3.42 -22.15 4.78
C THR A 118 4.10 -21.83 6.11
N GLU A 119 4.36 -22.85 6.92
CA GLU A 119 5.11 -22.72 8.17
C GLU A 119 6.53 -22.17 7.93
N ARG A 120 7.17 -22.58 6.82
CA ARG A 120 8.46 -22.04 6.37
C ARG A 120 8.40 -20.53 6.16
N ASP A 121 7.31 -20.05 5.57
CA ASP A 121 7.12 -18.61 5.36
C ASP A 121 6.91 -17.89 6.69
N PHE A 122 6.13 -18.47 7.60
CA PHE A 122 5.90 -17.90 8.94
C PHE A 122 7.21 -17.76 9.73
N GLU A 123 8.08 -18.77 9.71
CA GLU A 123 9.40 -18.71 10.36
C GLU A 123 10.27 -17.60 9.78
N TRP A 124 10.27 -17.44 8.45
CA TRP A 124 11.02 -16.37 7.80
C TRP A 124 10.49 -14.99 8.18
N PHE A 125 9.16 -14.80 8.14
CA PHE A 125 8.54 -13.54 8.52
C PHE A 125 8.79 -13.20 9.98
N GLU A 126 8.68 -14.15 10.91
CA GLU A 126 8.96 -13.90 12.32
C GLU A 126 10.43 -13.57 12.56
N THR A 127 11.35 -14.18 11.80
CA THR A 127 12.79 -13.87 11.88
C THR A 127 13.10 -12.45 11.38
N LYS A 128 12.55 -12.06 10.23
CA LYS A 128 12.80 -10.75 9.61
C LYS A 128 11.99 -9.62 10.25
N TYR A 129 10.83 -9.95 10.81
CA TYR A 129 9.88 -9.05 11.43
C TYR A 129 9.37 -9.63 12.76
N PRO A 130 10.18 -9.58 13.84
CA PRO A 130 9.76 -10.13 15.13
C PRO A 130 8.40 -9.57 15.60
N GLY A 131 7.47 -10.47 15.91
CA GLY A 131 6.07 -10.17 16.23
C GLY A 131 5.09 -10.30 15.06
N TRP A 132 5.57 -10.61 13.84
CA TRP A 132 4.72 -10.78 12.65
C TRP A 132 3.66 -11.87 12.86
N TYR A 133 4.02 -13.02 13.41
CA TYR A 133 3.09 -14.14 13.58
C TYR A 133 1.94 -13.75 14.51
N GLY A 134 2.24 -13.02 15.59
CA GLY A 134 1.23 -12.53 16.53
C GLY A 134 0.20 -11.58 15.90
N LEU A 135 0.56 -10.89 14.82
CA LEU A 135 -0.29 -9.91 14.14
C LEU A 135 -1.00 -10.48 12.91
N TYR A 136 -0.32 -11.33 12.13
CA TYR A 136 -0.80 -11.77 10.82
C TYR A 136 -0.93 -13.29 10.69
N GLY A 137 -0.28 -14.08 11.54
CA GLY A 137 -0.21 -15.54 11.39
C GLY A 137 -1.59 -16.20 11.34
N LYS A 138 -2.48 -15.84 12.27
CA LYS A 138 -3.87 -16.35 12.31
C LYS A 138 -4.66 -16.04 11.05
N PHE A 139 -4.51 -14.84 10.49
CA PHE A 139 -5.17 -14.50 9.23
C PHE A 139 -4.71 -15.43 8.12
N TRP A 140 -3.41 -15.70 8.03
CA TRP A 140 -2.86 -16.55 6.97
C TRP A 140 -3.19 -18.02 7.11
N GLU A 141 -3.35 -18.52 8.34
CA GLU A 141 -3.89 -19.86 8.61
C GLU A 141 -5.34 -20.00 8.14
N GLU A 142 -6.19 -19.01 8.44
CA GLU A 142 -7.59 -19.03 7.97
C GLU A 142 -7.68 -18.80 6.46
N TYR A 143 -6.86 -17.90 5.89
CA TYR A 143 -6.75 -17.71 4.45
C TYR A 143 -6.48 -19.05 3.76
N ARG A 144 -5.48 -19.81 4.23
CA ARG A 144 -5.13 -21.14 3.67
C ARG A 144 -6.32 -22.10 3.70
N ARG A 145 -7.13 -22.10 4.77
CA ARG A 145 -8.34 -22.95 4.86
C ARG A 145 -9.45 -22.52 3.90
N MET A 146 -9.55 -21.23 3.62
CA MET A 146 -10.57 -20.64 2.74
C MET A 146 -10.19 -20.67 1.25
N CYS A 147 -9.01 -21.17 0.88
CA CYS A 147 -8.58 -21.21 -0.52
C CYS A 147 -9.30 -22.24 -1.38
N ASP A 148 -9.91 -23.28 -0.78
CA ASP A 148 -10.67 -24.28 -1.54
C ASP A 148 -12.04 -23.70 -1.94
N PRO A 149 -12.34 -23.58 -3.26
CA PRO A 149 -13.63 -23.06 -3.74
C PRO A 149 -14.84 -23.80 -3.16
N ALA A 150 -14.70 -25.08 -2.81
CA ALA A 150 -15.77 -25.87 -2.21
C ALA A 150 -16.22 -25.36 -0.82
N GLN A 151 -15.39 -24.56 -0.13
CA GLN A 151 -15.74 -23.95 1.16
C GLN A 151 -16.75 -22.81 1.00
N GLY A 152 -16.86 -22.20 -0.19
CA GLY A 152 -17.76 -21.07 -0.43
C GLY A 152 -17.50 -19.85 0.46
N ALA A 153 -16.29 -19.73 1.01
CA ALA A 153 -15.88 -18.66 1.90
C ALA A 153 -14.88 -17.72 1.19
N LEU A 154 -14.97 -16.43 1.46
CA LEU A 154 -14.03 -15.43 0.98
C LEU A 154 -13.27 -14.85 2.16
N PRO A 155 -11.93 -14.77 2.13
CA PRO A 155 -11.19 -14.23 3.28
C PRO A 155 -11.48 -12.75 3.58
N LEU A 156 -12.17 -12.02 2.69
CA LEU A 156 -12.78 -10.73 3.01
C LEU A 156 -13.71 -10.80 4.23
N SER A 157 -14.38 -11.93 4.48
CA SER A 157 -15.24 -12.10 5.66
C SER A 157 -14.47 -12.18 6.99
N LEU A 158 -13.14 -12.24 6.95
CA LEU A 158 -12.29 -12.14 8.14
C LEU A 158 -12.18 -10.70 8.67
N PHE A 159 -12.61 -9.72 7.88
CA PHE A 159 -12.70 -8.33 8.29
C PHE A 159 -14.11 -8.03 8.81
N GLU A 160 -14.21 -7.39 9.97
CA GLU A 160 -15.49 -6.96 10.54
C GLU A 160 -16.23 -5.98 9.62
N ALA A 161 -15.48 -5.09 8.96
CA ALA A 161 -15.98 -4.18 7.96
C ALA A 161 -14.88 -3.86 6.93
N LEU A 162 -15.29 -3.52 5.71
CA LEU A 162 -14.37 -3.01 4.70
C LEU A 162 -13.86 -1.62 5.12
N PRO A 163 -12.54 -1.40 5.10
CA PRO A 163 -11.99 -0.11 5.49
C PRO A 163 -12.28 0.95 4.43
N PRO A 164 -12.46 2.23 4.79
CA PRO A 164 -12.60 3.27 3.79
C PRO A 164 -11.29 3.42 2.99
N ILE A 165 -11.40 3.87 1.74
CA ILE A 165 -10.25 4.17 0.88
C ILE A 165 -9.82 5.63 1.08
N CYS A 166 -8.54 5.84 1.30
CA CYS A 166 -7.96 7.17 1.48
C CYS A 166 -8.13 8.02 0.20
N ARG A 167 -8.71 9.22 0.34
CA ARG A 167 -8.95 10.16 -0.78
C ARG A 167 -7.67 10.57 -1.51
N VAL A 168 -6.53 10.58 -0.83
CA VAL A 168 -5.26 10.98 -1.42
C VAL A 168 -4.55 9.79 -2.02
N CYS A 169 -4.01 8.88 -1.20
CA CYS A 169 -3.17 7.79 -1.70
C CYS A 169 -3.94 6.61 -2.33
N GLN A 170 -5.27 6.56 -2.21
CA GLN A 170 -6.11 5.46 -2.71
C GLN A 170 -5.84 4.09 -2.04
N MET A 171 -5.07 4.08 -0.94
CA MET A 171 -4.86 2.90 -0.13
C MET A 171 -5.98 2.73 0.92
N PRO A 172 -6.28 1.50 1.35
CA PRO A 172 -7.21 1.26 2.45
C PRO A 172 -6.68 1.89 3.74
N CYS A 173 -7.58 2.52 4.51
CA CYS A 173 -7.24 3.20 5.77
C CYS A 173 -7.03 2.22 6.94
N ILE A 174 -6.16 1.23 6.75
CA ILE A 174 -5.75 0.20 7.72
C ILE A 174 -4.25 0.22 8.00
N LEU A 175 -3.51 1.08 7.31
CA LEU A 175 -2.05 1.15 7.39
C LEU A 175 -1.58 1.99 8.58
N PRO A 176 -0.38 1.72 9.14
CA PRO A 176 0.53 0.63 8.77
C PRO A 176 0.14 -0.73 9.36
N ARG A 177 -0.73 -0.74 10.38
CA ARG A 177 -1.23 -1.91 11.08
C ARG A 177 -2.67 -1.67 11.50
N LEU A 178 -3.50 -2.72 11.53
CA LEU A 178 -4.90 -2.63 11.95
C LEU A 178 -5.06 -1.99 13.34
N ASP A 179 -4.23 -2.39 14.30
CA ASP A 179 -4.29 -1.91 15.69
C ASP A 179 -3.74 -0.49 15.90
N ARG A 180 -3.15 0.10 14.85
CA ARG A 180 -2.55 1.45 14.87
C ARG A 180 -3.06 2.34 13.74
N ALA A 181 -4.06 1.89 12.99
CA ALA A 181 -4.58 2.63 11.85
C ALA A 181 -5.21 3.96 12.32
N ALA A 182 -4.76 5.08 11.75
CA ALA A 182 -5.21 6.42 12.11
C ALA A 182 -6.26 6.98 11.13
N ALA A 183 -7.20 6.11 10.74
CA ALA A 183 -8.26 6.45 9.80
C ALA A 183 -9.13 7.59 10.34
N ARG A 184 -9.49 8.53 9.47
CA ARG A 184 -10.33 9.67 9.83
C ARG A 184 -11.17 10.12 8.66
N VAL A 185 -12.31 10.70 8.98
CA VAL A 185 -13.24 11.23 7.99
C VAL A 185 -13.44 12.73 8.24
N ARG A 186 -13.40 13.53 7.18
CA ARG A 186 -13.73 14.96 7.20
C ARG A 186 -14.81 15.27 6.19
N ALA A 187 -15.67 16.22 6.53
CA ALA A 187 -16.60 16.81 5.57
C ALA A 187 -15.92 17.97 4.85
N HIS A 188 -16.03 18.01 3.52
CA HIS A 188 -15.56 19.11 2.68
C HIS A 188 -16.41 19.15 1.41
N ASP A 189 -16.85 20.34 0.99
CA ASP A 189 -17.73 20.54 -0.19
C ASP A 189 -18.95 19.58 -0.23
N GLY A 190 -19.58 19.37 0.92
CA GLY A 190 -20.77 18.52 1.04
C GLY A 190 -20.51 17.01 0.96
N ARG A 191 -19.26 16.57 0.82
CA ARG A 191 -18.85 15.15 0.76
C ARG A 191 -18.01 14.77 1.98
N LYS A 192 -18.00 13.47 2.29
CA LYS A 192 -17.11 12.88 3.30
C LYS A 192 -15.87 12.32 2.60
N HIS A 193 -14.70 12.66 3.12
CA HIS A 193 -13.41 12.17 2.63
C HIS A 193 -12.68 11.44 3.75
N ALA A 194 -12.23 10.22 3.48
CA ALA A 194 -11.41 9.45 4.41
C ALA A 194 -9.92 9.69 4.15
N PHE A 195 -9.13 9.70 5.22
CA PHE A 195 -7.67 9.84 5.17
C PHE A 195 -7.02 8.77 6.06
N CYS A 196 -5.91 8.20 5.57
CA CYS A 196 -5.16 7.17 6.29
C CYS A 196 -4.04 7.75 7.19
N SER A 197 -3.72 9.04 7.06
CA SER A 197 -2.62 9.68 7.80
C SER A 197 -2.75 11.21 7.84
N ASP A 198 -1.97 11.83 8.72
CA ASP A 198 -1.74 13.28 8.84
C ASP A 198 -1.31 13.91 7.53
N ALA A 199 -0.29 13.35 6.91
CA ALA A 199 0.18 13.82 5.62
C ALA A 199 -0.88 13.72 4.51
N CYS A 200 -1.66 12.64 4.45
CA CYS A 200 -2.72 12.53 3.44
C CYS A 200 -3.84 13.56 3.65
N GLU A 201 -4.24 13.84 4.90
CA GLU A 201 -5.21 14.91 5.17
C GLU A 201 -4.64 16.29 4.82
N GLU A 202 -3.41 16.58 5.21
CA GLU A 202 -2.72 17.84 4.90
C GLU A 202 -2.63 18.08 3.38
N ILE A 203 -2.14 17.08 2.63
CA ILE A 203 -2.02 17.14 1.17
C ILE A 203 -3.37 17.40 0.51
N PHE A 204 -4.45 16.80 1.01
CA PHE A 204 -5.79 17.06 0.51
C PHE A 204 -6.17 18.53 0.69
N PHE A 205 -6.04 19.07 1.91
CA PHE A 205 -6.48 20.44 2.19
C PHE A 205 -5.59 21.52 1.57
N GLN A 206 -4.34 21.20 1.24
CA GLN A 206 -3.49 22.09 0.43
C GLN A 206 -4.07 22.29 -0.99
N GLN A 207 -4.63 21.24 -1.61
CA GLN A 207 -5.09 21.28 -3.01
C GLN A 207 -6.33 20.39 -3.24
N PRO A 208 -7.48 20.67 -2.60
CA PRO A 208 -8.61 19.74 -2.53
C PRO A 208 -9.18 19.43 -3.92
N ARG A 209 -9.23 20.43 -4.81
CA ARG A 209 -9.69 20.26 -6.20
C ARG A 209 -8.94 19.17 -6.98
N ARG A 210 -7.65 18.95 -6.69
CA ARG A 210 -6.86 17.89 -7.35
C ARG A 210 -7.29 16.48 -6.94
N TYR A 211 -7.83 16.32 -5.74
CA TYR A 211 -8.12 15.00 -5.17
C TYR A 211 -9.62 14.67 -5.14
N GLN A 212 -10.50 15.66 -5.28
CA GLN A 212 -11.96 15.45 -5.28
C GLN A 212 -12.50 14.82 -6.57
N ALA A 213 -11.80 15.01 -7.70
CA ALA A 213 -12.30 14.61 -9.02
C ALA A 213 -12.34 13.09 -9.23
N ALA A 214 -11.40 12.36 -8.63
CA ALA A 214 -11.34 10.90 -8.73
C ALA A 214 -12.18 10.26 -7.62
N PRO A 215 -13.19 9.45 -7.95
CA PRO A 215 -13.88 8.61 -6.98
C PRO A 215 -12.92 7.56 -6.40
N THR A 216 -13.22 7.08 -5.19
CA THR A 216 -12.54 5.90 -4.66
C THR A 216 -13.19 4.63 -5.20
N PHE A 217 -12.48 3.50 -5.10
CA PHE A 217 -12.99 2.21 -5.56
C PHE A 217 -14.39 1.87 -5.01
N PHE A 218 -14.65 2.14 -3.72
CA PHE A 218 -15.97 1.87 -3.14
C PHE A 218 -17.04 2.89 -3.54
N GLU A 219 -16.66 4.13 -3.89
CA GLU A 219 -17.63 5.10 -4.43
C GLU A 219 -18.11 4.70 -5.83
N ASP A 220 -17.21 4.17 -6.67
CA ASP A 220 -17.55 3.74 -8.04
C ASP A 220 -18.36 2.45 -8.10
N ASN A 221 -18.26 1.63 -7.06
CA ASN A 221 -18.84 0.29 -7.02
C ASN A 221 -19.86 0.11 -5.89
N ASP A 222 -20.35 1.21 -5.31
CA ASP A 222 -21.38 1.16 -4.26
C ASP A 222 -22.63 0.43 -4.76
N GLY A 223 -23.12 -0.50 -3.94
CA GLY A 223 -24.28 -1.34 -4.24
C GLY A 223 -24.08 -2.40 -5.34
N ARG A 224 -22.88 -2.55 -5.93
CA ARG A 224 -22.62 -3.58 -6.94
C ARG A 224 -22.32 -4.93 -6.31
N ASP A 225 -22.79 -5.99 -6.96
CA ASP A 225 -22.42 -7.36 -6.63
C ASP A 225 -20.96 -7.65 -7.05
N LEU A 226 -20.27 -8.49 -6.28
CA LEU A 226 -18.87 -8.83 -6.54
C LEU A 226 -18.70 -9.61 -7.86
N ALA A 227 -19.61 -10.51 -8.20
CA ALA A 227 -19.51 -11.27 -9.45
C ALA A 227 -19.74 -10.36 -10.66
N GLU A 228 -20.70 -9.43 -10.56
CA GLU A 228 -20.91 -8.40 -11.58
C GLU A 228 -19.66 -7.54 -11.78
N LEU A 229 -19.02 -7.10 -10.69
CA LEU A 229 -17.77 -6.35 -10.75
C LEU A 229 -16.67 -7.14 -11.49
N ILE A 230 -16.49 -8.42 -11.16
CA ILE A 230 -15.48 -9.30 -11.77
C ILE A 230 -15.71 -9.42 -13.28
N VAL A 231 -16.94 -9.69 -13.70
CA VAL A 231 -17.31 -9.81 -15.12
C VAL A 231 -17.05 -8.49 -15.86
N ASN A 232 -17.55 -7.38 -15.32
CA ASN A 232 -17.45 -6.07 -15.97
C ASN A 232 -16.01 -5.54 -16.02
N SER A 233 -15.16 -5.97 -15.09
CA SER A 233 -13.74 -5.64 -15.05
C SER A 233 -12.89 -6.55 -15.94
N GLY A 234 -13.50 -7.54 -16.61
CA GLY A 234 -12.79 -8.48 -17.48
C GLY A 234 -11.87 -9.44 -16.72
N LEU A 235 -12.19 -9.76 -15.46
CA LEU A 235 -11.37 -10.60 -14.58
C LEU A 235 -11.59 -12.12 -14.75
N LEU A 236 -12.16 -12.52 -15.89
CA LEU A 236 -12.38 -13.91 -16.26
C LEU A 236 -11.38 -14.36 -17.33
N ARG A 237 -11.07 -15.66 -17.32
CA ARG A 237 -10.29 -16.30 -18.37
C ARG A 237 -11.09 -16.41 -19.68
N ALA A 238 -10.44 -16.90 -20.73
CA ALA A 238 -11.02 -17.05 -22.05
C ALA A 238 -12.27 -17.96 -22.11
N ASP A 239 -12.47 -18.84 -21.12
CA ASP A 239 -13.67 -19.66 -20.98
C ASP A 239 -14.92 -18.89 -20.49
N GLY A 240 -14.74 -17.63 -20.07
CA GLY A 240 -15.80 -16.77 -19.55
C GLY A 240 -16.38 -17.21 -18.21
N LYS A 241 -15.68 -18.06 -17.45
CA LYS A 241 -16.16 -18.61 -16.17
C LYS A 241 -15.10 -18.64 -15.08
N THR A 242 -13.88 -19.05 -15.41
CA THR A 242 -12.82 -19.19 -14.42
C THR A 242 -12.19 -17.83 -14.13
N LEU A 243 -12.01 -17.49 -12.85
CA LEU A 243 -11.36 -16.23 -12.46
C LEU A 243 -9.88 -16.24 -12.88
N MET A 244 -9.38 -15.08 -13.31
CA MET A 244 -7.95 -14.90 -13.58
C MET A 244 -7.13 -15.09 -12.31
N ALA A 245 -7.51 -14.39 -11.24
CA ALA A 245 -6.92 -14.59 -9.93
C ALA A 245 -7.36 -15.92 -9.33
N GLN A 246 -6.48 -16.50 -8.52
CA GLN A 246 -6.71 -17.75 -7.79
C GLN A 246 -5.98 -17.66 -6.45
N PRO A 247 -6.58 -18.18 -5.36
CA PRO A 247 -5.98 -18.14 -4.04
C PRO A 247 -4.93 -19.25 -3.82
N TRP A 248 -4.62 -20.01 -4.88
CA TRP A 248 -3.53 -20.99 -4.97
C TRP A 248 -2.98 -21.06 -6.40
N LEU A 249 -1.89 -21.80 -6.59
CA LEU A 249 -1.29 -22.09 -7.90
C LEU A 249 -1.71 -23.45 -8.48
N ASN A 250 -2.49 -24.26 -7.75
CA ASN A 250 -2.96 -25.56 -8.21
C ASN A 250 -3.97 -25.42 -9.37
N GLU A 251 -3.67 -26.01 -10.52
CA GLU A 251 -4.48 -25.92 -11.74
C GLU A 251 -5.66 -26.91 -11.77
N ASP A 252 -5.65 -27.96 -10.96
CA ASP A 252 -6.70 -28.99 -10.97
C ASP A 252 -8.02 -28.50 -10.37
N ARG A 253 -8.01 -27.36 -9.66
CA ARG A 253 -9.14 -26.82 -8.90
C ARG A 253 -9.20 -25.29 -9.03
N MET A 254 -9.56 -24.78 -10.20
CA MET A 254 -9.68 -23.32 -10.45
C MET A 254 -11.14 -22.88 -10.60
#